data_AF-A0A7R9Z469-F1
#
_entry.id   AF-A0A7R9Z469-F1
#
_cell.length_a   1.000
_cell.length_b   1.000
_cell.length_c   1.000
_cell.angle_alpha   90.00
_cell.angle_beta   90.00
_cell.angle_gamma   90.00
#
_symmetry.space_group_name_H-M   'P 1'
#
loop_
_entity.id
_entity.type
_entity.pdbx_description
1 polymer ?
#
loop_
_entity_poly.entity_id
_entity_poly.type
_entity_poly.pdbx_seq_one_letter_code
_entity_poly.pdbx_strand_id
1 'polypeptide(L)'
;VRTVALLITVGGMLVFAMVVGIVSDALGEKVNDLKKGRSRVIESEHTLMLGWTDKSLAIVQEIALANESEGGGTIVVLAEQEKEDMEETLEAAVSTHADPLRLMGTEVVFRSGNPLMENELDKVSASTARSIIALSPDGCDPDEADSRMVRQVLSLKQFDTLKGHVVVEMQDVDNKDLINLVASDIAEVIVAHDMIGRLMIQCAREPG
;
A
#
# COMPACT_ATOMS: atom_id res chain seq x y z
N VAL A 1 41.25 42.76 -25.62
CA VAL A 1 39.77 42.81 -25.65
C VAL A 1 39.16 41.53 -26.24
N ARG A 2 39.56 41.09 -27.45
CA ARG A 2 39.02 39.86 -28.08
C ARG A 2 39.31 38.57 -27.32
N THR A 3 40.51 38.40 -26.77
CA THR A 3 40.89 37.24 -25.93
C THR A 3 40.12 37.18 -24.61
N VAL A 4 39.86 38.34 -24.01
CA VAL A 4 39.04 38.45 -22.78
C VAL A 4 37.59 38.08 -23.07
N ALA A 5 37.04 38.55 -24.19
CA ALA A 5 35.69 38.19 -24.63
C ALA A 5 35.54 36.68 -24.88
N LEU A 6 36.55 36.05 -25.49
CA LEU A 6 36.57 34.60 -25.73
C LEU A 6 36.59 33.79 -24.41
N LEU A 7 37.39 34.20 -23.43
CA LEU A 7 37.43 33.55 -22.12
C LEU A 7 36.11 33.67 -21.37
N ILE A 8 35.44 34.82 -21.47
CA ILE A 8 34.14 35.07 -20.84
C ILE A 8 33.05 34.21 -21.49
N THR A 9 33.02 34.08 -22.82
CA THR A 9 32.00 33.23 -23.49
C THR A 9 32.21 31.75 -23.21
N VAL A 10 33.45 31.25 -23.21
CA VAL A 10 33.75 29.86 -22.86
C VAL A 10 33.42 29.58 -21.39
N GLY A 11 33.80 30.48 -20.48
CA GLY A 11 33.46 30.36 -19.06
C GLY A 11 31.96 30.41 -18.79
N GLY A 12 31.25 31.33 -19.43
CA GLY A 12 29.79 31.44 -19.34
C GLY A 12 29.07 30.20 -19.86
N MET A 13 29.54 29.62 -20.97
CA MET A 13 28.98 28.39 -21.53
C MET A 13 29.19 27.19 -20.58
N LEU A 14 30.34 27.09 -19.92
CA LEU A 14 30.61 26.05 -18.92
C LEU A 14 29.69 26.17 -17.70
N VAL A 15 29.55 27.39 -17.15
CA VAL A 15 28.66 27.63 -15.99
C VAL A 15 27.21 27.34 -16.37
N PHE A 16 26.78 27.78 -17.55
CA PHE A 16 25.41 27.52 -18.02
C PHE A 16 25.14 26.02 -18.20
N ALA A 17 26.06 25.28 -18.82
CA ALA A 17 25.93 23.84 -18.98
C ALA A 17 25.85 23.12 -17.61
N MET A 18 26.65 23.54 -16.64
CA MET A 18 26.62 22.99 -15.28
C MET A 18 25.27 23.25 -14.58
N VAL A 19 24.75 24.47 -14.69
CA VAL A 19 23.43 24.83 -14.12
C VAL A 19 22.32 24.02 -14.76
N VAL A 20 22.30 23.90 -16.09
CA VAL A 20 21.30 23.09 -16.80
C VAL A 20 21.36 21.62 -16.38
N GLY A 21 22.57 21.06 -16.19
CA GLY A 21 22.74 19.70 -15.67
C GLY A 21 22.11 19.52 -14.30
N ILE A 22 22.48 20.35 -13.32
CA ILE A 22 21.92 20.27 -11.96
C ILE A 22 20.40 20.45 -11.95
N VAL A 23 19.87 21.41 -12.72
CA VAL A 23 18.43 21.66 -12.80
C VAL A 23 17.71 20.49 -13.47
N SER A 24 18.27 19.92 -14.53
CA SER A 24 17.71 18.74 -15.20
C SER A 24 17.66 17.54 -14.28
N ASP A 25 18.71 17.30 -13.51
CA ASP A 25 18.77 16.19 -12.56
C ASP A 25 17.76 16.39 -11.41
N ALA A 26 17.68 17.59 -10.83
CA ALA A 26 16.72 17.91 -9.77
C ALA A 26 15.26 17.81 -10.25
N LEU A 27 14.97 18.25 -11.48
CA LEU A 27 13.65 18.08 -12.09
C LEU A 27 13.35 16.60 -12.38
N GLY A 28 14.34 15.86 -12.88
CA GLY A 28 14.22 14.42 -13.12
C GLY A 28 13.90 13.66 -11.84
N GLU A 29 14.57 13.99 -10.74
CA GLU A 29 14.32 13.41 -9.41
C GLU A 29 12.91 13.74 -8.92
N LYS A 30 12.44 14.99 -9.07
CA LYS A 30 11.07 15.36 -8.70
C LYS A 30 10.00 14.69 -9.55
N VAL A 31 10.24 14.53 -10.85
CA VAL A 31 9.33 13.81 -11.73
C VAL A 31 9.32 12.32 -11.37
N ASN A 32 10.46 11.73 -11.02
CA ASN A 32 10.53 10.36 -10.53
C ASN A 32 9.84 10.20 -9.17
N ASP A 33 9.97 11.14 -8.23
CA ASP A 33 9.24 11.14 -6.97
C ASP A 33 7.72 11.10 -7.19
N LEU A 34 7.23 11.85 -8.18
CA LEU A 34 5.81 11.85 -8.56
C LEU A 34 5.41 10.52 -9.22
N LYS A 35 6.26 9.98 -10.10
CA LYS A 35 6.03 8.67 -10.74
C LYS A 35 5.98 7.54 -9.73
N LYS A 36 6.82 7.58 -8.68
CA LYS A 36 6.84 6.63 -7.55
C LYS A 36 5.61 6.72 -6.63
N GLY A 37 4.64 7.59 -6.93
CA GLY A 37 3.43 7.73 -6.12
C GLY A 37 3.71 8.31 -4.73
N ARG A 38 4.68 9.20 -4.54
CA ARG A 38 4.90 9.84 -3.22
C ARG A 38 3.94 10.99 -2.92
N SER A 39 2.96 11.23 -3.79
CA SER A 39 1.97 12.29 -3.65
C SER A 39 0.80 11.88 -2.75
N ARG A 40 0.25 12.86 -2.03
CA ARG A 40 -0.91 12.66 -1.17
C ARG A 40 -2.13 12.21 -1.98
N VAL A 41 -2.84 11.22 -1.47
CA VAL A 41 -4.12 10.70 -1.94
C VAL A 41 -5.22 11.61 -1.41
N ILE A 42 -6.10 12.10 -2.30
CA ILE A 42 -7.19 13.03 -1.95
C ILE A 42 -8.53 12.27 -1.80
N GLU A 43 -8.49 10.94 -1.85
CA GLU A 43 -9.66 10.07 -1.79
C GLU A 43 -10.22 9.93 -0.38
N SER A 44 -11.54 10.02 -0.25
CA SER A 44 -12.29 9.80 1.01
C SER A 44 -13.19 8.57 0.88
N GLU A 45 -13.44 7.86 1.98
CA GLU A 45 -14.26 6.62 2.00
C GLU A 45 -13.71 5.46 1.16
N HIS A 46 -12.42 5.50 0.84
CA HIS A 46 -11.71 4.42 0.16
C HIS A 46 -11.38 3.25 1.11
N THR A 47 -11.12 2.08 0.54
CA THR A 47 -10.51 0.96 1.26
C THR A 47 -9.00 1.10 1.19
N LEU A 48 -8.33 1.21 2.34
CA LEU A 48 -6.88 1.30 2.41
C LEU A 48 -6.29 -0.10 2.67
N MET A 49 -5.40 -0.55 1.80
CA MET A 49 -4.65 -1.79 1.97
C MET A 49 -3.19 -1.45 2.29
N LEU A 50 -2.70 -1.96 3.41
CA LEU A 50 -1.34 -1.76 3.87
C LEU A 50 -0.54 -3.05 3.66
N GLY A 51 0.51 -2.97 2.86
CA GLY A 51 1.27 -4.11 2.40
C GLY A 51 0.78 -4.65 1.05
N TRP A 52 1.67 -5.35 0.36
CA TRP A 52 1.41 -6.03 -0.90
C TRP A 52 2.06 -7.42 -0.85
N THR A 53 1.26 -8.45 -1.10
CA THR A 53 1.54 -9.88 -0.86
C THR A 53 0.95 -10.71 -1.99
N ASP A 54 1.22 -12.01 -2.01
CA ASP A 54 0.65 -12.91 -3.02
C ASP A 54 -0.89 -13.02 -2.92
N LYS A 55 -1.46 -12.68 -1.76
CA LYS A 55 -2.91 -12.68 -1.49
C LYS A 55 -3.59 -11.39 -1.96
N SER A 56 -2.82 -10.33 -2.21
CA SER A 56 -3.35 -8.99 -2.46
C SER A 56 -4.24 -8.93 -3.70
N LEU A 57 -3.90 -9.65 -4.78
CA LEU A 57 -4.73 -9.70 -5.98
C LEU A 57 -6.11 -10.31 -5.72
N ALA A 58 -6.17 -11.42 -4.97
CA ALA A 58 -7.44 -12.05 -4.61
C ALA A 58 -8.29 -11.12 -3.72
N ILE A 59 -7.66 -10.46 -2.75
CA ILE A 59 -8.35 -9.49 -1.89
C ILE A 59 -8.89 -8.30 -2.69
N VAL A 60 -8.10 -7.76 -3.62
CA VAL A 60 -8.54 -6.68 -4.53
C VAL A 60 -9.75 -7.10 -5.35
N GLN A 61 -9.75 -8.33 -5.87
CA GLN A 61 -10.87 -8.87 -6.64
C GLN A 61 -12.15 -8.99 -5.80
N GLU A 62 -12.05 -9.53 -4.58
CA GLU A 62 -13.22 -9.66 -3.69
C GLU A 62 -13.77 -8.30 -3.26
N ILE A 63 -12.91 -7.33 -2.97
CA ILE A 63 -13.35 -5.94 -2.67
C ILE A 63 -14.01 -5.32 -3.90
N ALA A 64 -13.44 -5.51 -5.09
CA ALA A 64 -14.02 -5.01 -6.32
C ALA A 64 -15.41 -5.60 -6.60
N LEU A 65 -15.58 -6.90 -6.39
CA LEU A 65 -16.89 -7.57 -6.49
C LEU A 65 -17.88 -7.02 -5.47
N ALA A 66 -17.45 -6.79 -4.23
CA ALA A 66 -18.32 -6.19 -3.20
C ALA A 66 -18.75 -4.76 -3.57
N ASN A 67 -17.86 -3.97 -4.16
CA ASN A 67 -18.14 -2.60 -4.61
C ASN A 67 -18.97 -2.53 -5.91
N GLU A 68 -19.15 -3.64 -6.65
CA GLU A 68 -19.94 -3.66 -7.89
C GLU A 68 -21.36 -3.11 -7.65
N SER A 69 -21.94 -3.41 -6.48
CA SER A 69 -23.26 -2.95 -6.07
C SER A 69 -23.35 -1.43 -5.91
N GLU A 70 -22.23 -0.76 -5.61
CA GLU A 70 -22.12 0.70 -5.46
C GLU A 70 -21.68 1.39 -6.77
N GLY A 71 -21.44 0.62 -7.85
CA GLY A 71 -20.94 1.12 -9.12
C GLY A 71 -19.42 1.22 -9.21
N GLY A 72 -18.70 0.55 -8.29
CA GLY A 72 -17.26 0.62 -8.13
C GLY A 72 -16.86 1.33 -6.83
N GLY A 73 -15.56 1.40 -6.57
CA GLY A 73 -15.00 2.09 -5.41
C GLY A 73 -13.53 2.41 -5.60
N THR A 74 -12.86 2.86 -4.56
CA THR A 74 -11.43 3.14 -4.61
C THR A 74 -10.68 2.28 -3.60
N ILE A 75 -9.66 1.57 -4.06
CA ILE A 75 -8.71 0.84 -3.23
C ILE A 75 -7.39 1.58 -3.29
N VAL A 76 -6.88 2.01 -2.15
CA VAL A 76 -5.56 2.64 -2.04
C VAL A 76 -4.60 1.62 -1.45
N VAL A 77 -3.45 1.41 -2.07
CA VAL A 77 -2.44 0.44 -1.59
C VAL A 77 -1.19 1.20 -1.18
N LEU A 78 -0.75 1.00 0.07
CA LEU A 78 0.53 1.51 0.57
C LEU A 78 1.45 0.33 0.90
N ALA A 79 2.56 0.20 0.18
CA ALA A 79 3.51 -0.89 0.41
C ALA A 79 4.96 -0.44 0.21
N GLU A 80 5.91 -1.21 0.74
CA GLU A 80 7.34 -0.91 0.60
C GLU A 80 7.86 -1.15 -0.83
N GLN A 81 7.16 -2.00 -1.59
CA GLN A 81 7.42 -2.29 -3.00
C GLN A 81 7.28 -1.04 -3.88
N GLU A 82 8.03 -1.01 -4.99
CA GLU A 82 7.94 0.08 -5.96
C GLU A 82 6.59 0.04 -6.69
N LYS A 83 6.07 1.24 -7.00
CA LYS A 83 4.72 1.42 -7.54
C LYS A 83 4.58 0.73 -8.89
N GLU A 84 5.59 0.86 -9.73
CA GLU A 84 5.60 0.27 -11.07
C GLU A 84 5.44 -1.25 -11.02
N ASP A 85 6.12 -1.93 -10.09
CA ASP A 85 6.06 -3.39 -9.95
C ASP A 85 4.66 -3.87 -9.54
N MET A 86 4.01 -3.13 -8.63
CA MET A 86 2.64 -3.44 -8.18
C MET A 86 1.63 -3.20 -9.29
N GLU A 87 1.78 -2.11 -10.06
CA GLU A 87 0.92 -1.79 -11.20
C GLU A 87 1.07 -2.84 -12.31
N GLU A 88 2.30 -3.24 -12.64
CA GLU A 88 2.56 -4.31 -13.63
C GLU A 88 1.91 -5.63 -13.19
N THR A 89 2.02 -5.98 -11.91
CA THR A 89 1.41 -7.19 -11.34
C THR A 89 -0.12 -7.17 -11.48
N LEU A 90 -0.76 -6.03 -11.17
CA LEU A 90 -2.20 -5.87 -11.33
C LEU A 90 -2.63 -5.90 -12.81
N GLU A 91 -1.93 -5.18 -13.68
CA GLU A 91 -2.21 -5.13 -15.11
C GLU A 91 -2.10 -6.50 -15.77
N ALA A 92 -1.10 -7.29 -15.38
CA ALA A 92 -0.93 -8.67 -15.82
C ALA A 92 -2.11 -9.56 -15.39
N ALA A 93 -2.58 -9.42 -14.14
CA ALA A 93 -3.72 -10.16 -13.62
C ALA A 93 -5.03 -9.78 -14.35
N VAL A 94 -5.23 -8.49 -14.64
CA VAL A 94 -6.41 -7.99 -15.37
C VAL A 94 -6.40 -8.41 -16.85
N SER A 95 -5.22 -8.47 -17.48
CA SER A 95 -5.06 -8.78 -18.90
C SER A 95 -4.94 -10.28 -19.22
N THR A 96 -4.99 -11.14 -18.19
CA THR A 96 -4.86 -12.59 -18.35
C THR A 96 -6.06 -13.19 -19.08
N HIS A 97 -5.80 -14.07 -20.06
CA HIS A 97 -6.84 -14.62 -20.93
C HIS A 97 -7.65 -15.78 -20.31
N ALA A 98 -7.09 -16.47 -19.32
CA ALA A 98 -7.72 -17.66 -18.72
C ALA A 98 -8.76 -17.28 -17.65
N ASP A 99 -8.40 -16.35 -16.77
CA ASP A 99 -9.26 -15.82 -15.72
C ASP A 99 -8.83 -14.37 -15.40
N PRO A 100 -9.36 -13.37 -16.14
CA PRO A 100 -8.97 -11.98 -15.93
C PRO A 100 -9.55 -11.46 -14.61
N LEU A 101 -8.69 -10.83 -13.81
CA LEU A 101 -9.14 -10.09 -12.64
C LEU A 101 -10.06 -8.95 -13.08
N ARG A 102 -11.30 -8.95 -12.58
CA ARG A 102 -12.30 -7.93 -12.91
C ARG A 102 -12.44 -6.93 -11.78
N LEU A 103 -12.15 -5.67 -12.08
CA LEU A 103 -12.21 -4.59 -11.10
C LEU A 103 -13.62 -4.03 -10.88
N MET A 104 -14.60 -4.39 -11.70
CA MET A 104 -16.02 -3.99 -11.53
C MET A 104 -16.22 -2.48 -11.28
N GLY A 105 -15.47 -1.64 -12.01
CA GLY A 105 -15.51 -0.18 -11.84
C GLY A 105 -14.70 0.36 -10.66
N THR A 106 -14.03 -0.51 -9.90
CA THR A 106 -13.12 -0.14 -8.81
C THR A 106 -11.77 0.34 -9.35
N GLU A 107 -11.30 1.48 -8.85
CA GLU A 107 -9.98 2.02 -9.15
C GLU A 107 -8.98 1.61 -8.07
N VAL A 108 -7.79 1.16 -8.48
CA VAL A 108 -6.71 0.79 -7.56
C VAL A 108 -5.58 1.81 -7.68
N VAL A 109 -5.25 2.45 -6.57
CA VAL A 109 -4.26 3.53 -6.49
C VAL A 109 -3.08 3.06 -5.66
N PHE A 110 -1.93 2.86 -6.30
CA PHE A 110 -0.71 2.39 -5.65
C PHE A 110 0.19 3.52 -5.16
N ARG A 111 0.77 3.34 -3.97
CA ARG A 111 1.69 4.26 -3.32
C ARG A 111 2.84 3.47 -2.69
N SER A 112 4.07 3.88 -2.98
CA SER A 112 5.27 3.30 -2.36
C SER A 112 5.66 4.07 -1.11
N GLY A 113 5.78 3.37 0.01
CA GLY A 113 6.14 3.95 1.30
C GLY A 113 6.11 2.92 2.41
N ASN A 114 6.67 3.30 3.56
CA ASN A 114 6.67 2.41 4.72
C ASN A 114 5.40 2.62 5.54
N PRO A 115 4.51 1.61 5.67
CA PRO A 115 3.24 1.77 6.38
C PRO A 115 3.40 1.80 7.91
N LEU A 116 4.61 1.60 8.45
CA LEU A 116 4.92 1.83 9.87
C LEU A 116 5.10 3.32 10.18
N MET A 117 5.28 4.16 9.16
CA MET A 117 5.55 5.58 9.32
C MET A 117 4.25 6.39 9.23
N GLU A 118 3.93 7.13 10.29
CA GLU A 118 2.70 7.94 10.39
C GLU A 118 2.55 8.94 9.23
N ASN A 119 3.63 9.59 8.82
CA ASN A 119 3.62 10.54 7.71
C ASN A 119 3.27 9.90 6.36
N GLU A 120 3.60 8.63 6.14
CA GLU A 120 3.20 7.88 4.93
C GLU A 120 1.73 7.47 5.01
N LEU A 121 1.24 7.11 6.21
CA LEU A 121 -0.18 6.83 6.45
C LEU A 121 -1.06 8.07 6.22
N ASP A 122 -0.59 9.26 6.61
CA ASP A 122 -1.29 10.52 6.33
C ASP A 122 -1.31 10.84 4.82
N LYS A 123 -0.24 10.53 4.08
CA LYS A 123 -0.23 10.70 2.61
C LYS A 123 -1.29 9.84 1.92
N VAL A 124 -1.63 8.68 2.46
CA VAL A 124 -2.68 7.82 1.90
C VAL A 124 -4.04 8.06 2.54
N SER A 125 -4.20 9.14 3.31
CA SER A 125 -5.46 9.55 3.92
C SER A 125 -6.09 8.48 4.83
N ALA A 126 -5.25 7.75 5.57
CA ALA A 126 -5.66 6.65 6.46
C ALA A 126 -6.75 7.05 7.48
N SER A 127 -6.72 8.28 7.99
CA SER A 127 -7.72 8.80 8.93
C SER A 127 -9.15 8.88 8.35
N THR A 128 -9.26 9.00 7.02
CA THR A 128 -10.53 9.14 6.30
C THR A 128 -10.94 7.89 5.52
N ALA A 129 -10.13 6.83 5.60
CA ALA A 129 -10.44 5.54 4.99
C ALA A 129 -11.69 4.92 5.64
N ARG A 130 -12.54 4.28 4.82
CA ARG A 130 -13.74 3.56 5.27
C ARG A 130 -13.38 2.24 5.96
N SER A 131 -12.32 1.60 5.49
CA SER A 131 -11.72 0.41 6.08
C SER A 131 -10.23 0.38 5.79
N ILE A 132 -9.48 -0.24 6.70
CA ILE A 132 -8.04 -0.42 6.59
C ILE A 132 -7.75 -1.91 6.72
N ILE A 133 -7.07 -2.50 5.75
CA ILE A 133 -6.67 -3.91 5.73
C ILE A 133 -5.15 -3.95 5.80
N ALA A 134 -4.60 -4.42 6.91
CA ALA A 134 -3.18 -4.64 7.12
C ALA A 134 -2.82 -6.08 6.80
N LEU A 135 -1.98 -6.28 5.79
CA LEU A 135 -1.53 -7.59 5.33
C LEU A 135 -0.19 -7.95 5.95
N SER A 136 -0.11 -9.18 6.44
CA SER A 136 1.14 -9.70 6.99
C SER A 136 2.14 -9.93 5.86
N PRO A 137 3.41 -9.50 6.00
CA PRO A 137 4.42 -9.74 4.98
C PRO A 137 4.69 -11.23 4.78
N ASP A 138 4.88 -11.65 3.53
CA ASP A 138 5.26 -13.01 3.18
C ASP A 138 6.79 -13.22 3.30
N GLY A 139 7.23 -14.47 3.43
CA GLY A 139 8.65 -14.85 3.30
C GLY A 139 9.55 -14.51 4.50
N CYS A 140 8.99 -14.10 5.64
CA CYS A 140 9.69 -13.93 6.91
C CYS A 140 9.17 -14.88 7.98
N ASP A 141 9.87 -14.94 9.11
CA ASP A 141 9.44 -15.73 10.26
C ASP A 141 8.11 -15.17 10.83
N PRO A 142 7.15 -16.04 11.23
CA PRO A 142 5.85 -15.60 11.73
C PRO A 142 5.94 -14.61 12.90
N ASP A 143 6.90 -14.77 13.81
CA ASP A 143 7.07 -13.85 14.93
C ASP A 143 7.56 -12.47 14.46
N GLU A 144 8.44 -12.44 13.45
CA GLU A 144 8.86 -11.18 12.84
C GLU A 144 7.69 -10.50 12.13
N ALA A 145 6.92 -11.25 11.34
CA ALA A 145 5.78 -10.74 10.59
C ALA A 145 4.72 -10.14 11.54
N ASP A 146 4.35 -10.86 12.58
CA ASP A 146 3.37 -10.44 13.57
C ASP A 146 3.86 -9.23 14.38
N SER A 147 5.15 -9.17 14.71
CA SER A 147 5.74 -7.99 15.37
C SER A 147 5.60 -6.72 14.52
N ARG A 148 5.73 -6.84 13.18
CA ARG A 148 5.53 -5.72 12.25
C ARG A 148 4.05 -5.32 12.21
N MET A 149 3.12 -6.27 12.25
CA MET A 149 1.69 -6.00 12.32
C MET A 149 1.31 -5.24 13.60
N VAL A 150 1.85 -5.66 14.77
CA VAL A 150 1.65 -4.94 16.03
C VAL A 150 2.14 -3.49 15.94
N ARG A 151 3.32 -3.28 15.35
CA ARG A 151 3.86 -1.93 15.15
C ARG A 151 3.01 -1.08 14.20
N GLN A 152 2.50 -1.68 13.14
CA GLN A 152 1.64 -1.00 12.18
C GLN A 152 0.33 -0.53 12.81
N VAL A 153 -0.30 -1.38 13.61
CA VAL A 153 -1.52 -1.04 14.35
C VAL A 153 -1.26 0.06 15.38
N LEU A 154 -0.12 0.01 16.07
CA LEU A 154 0.32 1.11 16.94
C LEU A 154 0.50 2.42 16.18
N SER A 155 1.05 2.39 14.98
CA SER A 155 1.16 3.58 14.11
C SER A 155 -0.21 4.12 13.70
N LEU A 156 -1.18 3.25 13.41
CA LEU A 156 -2.56 3.66 13.14
C LEU A 156 -3.25 4.26 14.37
N LYS A 157 -2.93 3.79 15.58
CA LYS A 157 -3.49 4.33 16.84
C LYS A 157 -2.99 5.74 17.18
N GLN A 158 -1.93 6.22 16.51
CA GLN A 158 -1.44 7.60 16.69
C GLN A 158 -2.40 8.64 16.10
N PHE A 159 -3.29 8.25 15.18
CA PHE A 159 -4.33 9.14 14.68
C PHE A 159 -5.44 9.32 15.72
N ASP A 160 -5.77 10.58 16.05
CA ASP A 160 -6.79 10.94 17.04
C ASP A 160 -8.17 10.32 16.75
N THR A 161 -8.51 10.17 15.47
CA THR A 161 -9.75 9.54 15.02
C THR A 161 -9.53 8.78 13.72
N LEU A 162 -9.70 7.46 13.77
CA LEU A 162 -9.89 6.60 12.59
C LEU A 162 -11.39 6.44 12.37
N LYS A 163 -11.88 6.75 11.17
CA LYS A 163 -13.30 6.57 10.84
C LYS A 163 -13.67 5.13 10.50
N GLY A 164 -12.73 4.39 9.93
CA GLY A 164 -12.93 3.04 9.41
C GLY A 164 -12.55 1.93 10.38
N HIS A 165 -13.00 0.73 10.06
CA HIS A 165 -12.59 -0.50 10.74
C HIS A 165 -11.18 -0.92 10.28
N VAL A 166 -10.33 -1.31 11.21
CA VAL A 166 -9.01 -1.88 10.90
C VAL A 166 -9.08 -3.39 11.01
N VAL A 167 -8.69 -4.09 9.95
CA VAL A 167 -8.56 -5.54 9.91
C VAL A 167 -7.10 -5.87 9.71
N VAL A 168 -6.55 -6.76 10.53
CA VAL A 168 -5.14 -7.08 10.56
C VAL A 168 -4.98 -8.58 10.36
N GLU A 169 -4.25 -8.96 9.33
CA GLU A 169 -3.83 -10.34 9.13
C GLU A 169 -2.64 -10.66 10.03
N MET A 170 -2.70 -11.80 10.72
CA MET A 170 -1.59 -12.37 11.48
C MET A 170 -1.31 -13.79 11.02
N GLN A 171 -0.07 -14.23 11.19
CA GLN A 171 0.36 -15.58 10.81
C GLN A 171 0.19 -16.57 11.96
N ASP A 172 0.57 -16.19 13.19
CA ASP A 172 0.44 -17.04 14.36
C ASP A 172 -0.78 -16.67 15.21
N VAL A 173 -1.54 -17.69 15.62
CA VAL A 173 -2.68 -17.54 16.51
C VAL A 173 -2.25 -17.17 17.93
N ASP A 174 -1.06 -17.58 18.35
CA ASP A 174 -0.54 -17.31 19.70
C ASP A 174 -0.23 -15.81 19.89
N ASN A 175 0.10 -15.11 18.81
CA ASN A 175 0.41 -13.68 18.84
C ASN A 175 -0.84 -12.78 18.78
N LYS A 176 -2.03 -13.36 18.54
CA LYS A 176 -3.30 -12.61 18.46
C LYS A 176 -3.59 -11.78 19.72
N ASP A 177 -3.21 -12.28 20.88
CA ASP A 177 -3.45 -11.60 22.15
C ASP A 177 -2.66 -10.29 22.29
N LEU A 178 -1.55 -10.14 21.57
CA LEU A 178 -0.75 -8.91 21.55
C LEU A 178 -1.55 -7.75 20.93
N ILE A 179 -2.25 -8.00 19.82
CA ILE A 179 -3.10 -6.98 19.20
C ILE A 179 -4.33 -6.70 20.05
N ASN A 180 -4.95 -7.73 20.63
CA ASN A 180 -6.09 -7.54 21.54
C ASN A 180 -5.72 -6.66 22.74
N LEU A 181 -4.50 -6.80 23.27
CA LEU A 181 -4.01 -5.97 24.36
C LEU A 181 -3.79 -4.51 23.95
N VAL A 182 -3.32 -4.29 22.73
CA VAL A 182 -2.85 -2.97 22.27
C VAL A 182 -3.95 -2.16 21.57
N ALA A 183 -4.87 -2.83 20.88
CA ALA A 183 -5.77 -2.25 19.89
C ALA A 183 -7.13 -2.95 19.77
N SER A 184 -7.63 -3.54 20.86
CA SER A 184 -8.96 -4.18 20.91
C SER A 184 -10.12 -3.25 20.55
N ASP A 185 -9.92 -1.93 20.63
CA ASP A 185 -10.91 -0.92 20.34
C ASP A 185 -10.97 -0.51 18.86
N ILE A 186 -9.89 -0.74 18.10
CA ILE A 186 -9.76 -0.25 16.72
C ILE A 186 -9.53 -1.35 15.68
N ALA A 187 -8.95 -2.50 16.08
CA ALA A 187 -8.46 -3.51 15.17
C ALA A 187 -9.07 -4.89 15.43
N GLU A 188 -9.54 -5.54 14.37
CA GLU A 188 -9.94 -6.93 14.35
C GLU A 188 -8.82 -7.79 13.76
N VAL A 189 -8.52 -8.92 14.41
CA VAL A 189 -7.43 -9.82 13.99
C VAL A 189 -7.97 -11.05 13.30
N ILE A 190 -7.46 -11.29 12.10
CA ILE A 190 -7.71 -12.48 11.29
C ILE A 190 -6.45 -13.33 11.20
N VAL A 191 -6.59 -14.62 11.51
CA VAL A 191 -5.53 -15.63 11.34
C VAL A 191 -6.05 -16.67 10.34
N ALA A 192 -5.56 -16.61 9.11
CA ALA A 192 -6.11 -17.39 8.00
C ALA A 192 -6.04 -18.91 8.26
N HIS A 193 -4.91 -19.41 8.78
CA HIS A 193 -4.70 -20.83 9.04
C HIS A 193 -5.68 -21.42 10.07
N ASP A 194 -6.00 -20.68 11.14
CA ASP A 194 -6.99 -21.12 12.16
C ASP A 194 -8.40 -21.16 11.57
N MET A 195 -8.77 -20.15 10.77
CA MET A 195 -10.09 -20.09 10.13
C MET A 195 -10.30 -21.26 9.16
N ILE A 196 -9.31 -21.56 8.32
CA ILE A 196 -9.37 -22.69 7.38
C ILE A 196 -9.51 -24.01 8.15
N GLY A 197 -8.76 -24.19 9.24
CA GLY A 197 -8.87 -25.37 10.11
C GLY A 197 -10.29 -25.56 10.67
N ARG A 198 -10.90 -24.48 11.19
CA ARG A 198 -12.26 -24.52 11.75
C ARG A 198 -13.31 -24.82 10.69
N LEU A 199 -13.20 -24.22 9.50
CA LEU A 199 -14.11 -24.49 8.38
C LEU A 199 -14.02 -25.95 7.92
N MET A 200 -12.81 -26.51 7.81
CA MET A 200 -12.63 -27.92 7.47
C MET A 200 -13.27 -28.86 8.50
N ILE A 201 -13.12 -28.56 9.80
CA ILE A 201 -13.75 -29.33 10.87
C ILE A 201 -15.29 -29.20 10.80
N GLN A 202 -15.82 -28.01 10.49
CA GLN A 202 -17.26 -27.83 10.30
C GLN A 202 -17.78 -28.66 9.12
N CYS A 203 -17.15 -28.59 7.95
CA CYS A 203 -17.51 -29.39 6.78
C CYS A 203 -17.38 -30.90 7.05
N ALA A 204 -16.44 -31.33 7.89
CA ALA A 204 -16.30 -32.73 8.27
C ALA A 204 -17.40 -33.19 9.25
N ARG A 205 -17.88 -32.31 10.14
CA ARG A 205 -18.94 -32.62 11.11
C ARG A 205 -20.34 -32.54 10.52
N GLU A 206 -20.56 -31.59 9.62
CA GLU A 206 -21.78 -31.42 8.84
C GLU A 206 -21.40 -31.41 7.36
N PRO A 207 -21.16 -32.59 6.76
CA PRO A 207 -21.10 -32.69 5.32
C PRO A 207 -22.47 -32.28 4.79
N GLY A 208 -22.50 -31.18 4.03
CA GLY A 208 -23.71 -30.64 3.42
C GLY A 208 -24.51 -31.65 2.62
#